data_AF-A0A7S2N0V5-F1
#
_entry.id   AF-A0A7S2N0V5-F1
#
_cell.length_a   1.000
_cell.length_b   1.000
_cell.length_c   1.000
_cell.angle_alpha   90.00
_cell.angle_beta   90.00
_cell.angle_gamma   90.00
#
_symmetry.space_group_name_H-M   'P 1'
#
loop_
_entity.id
_entity.type
_entity.pdbx_description
1 polymer ?
#
loop_
_entity_poly.entity_id
_entity_poly.type
_entity_poly.pdbx_seq_one_letter_code
_entity_poly.pdbx_strand_id
1 'polypeptide(L)'
;RAVAPGPAMTVLPAVALRCALAAAAASALQAQAAPLQRGLDDWLATAEAAARSGSPPPILSPPPSAFEADGATAGPGVLRPTVPAQWTADVGYDGNFAGMDFKDGVGKFMYDRVAQRHRMTYTVKASYFRANATQTQDQLAVGGMRGRSATNMTLSAPGDAGVCMPFSQGKVWNDMFAWVRYAQPAGHREVRGSPCSLWTLEAKAYAMNFSMCVGNDSFPVEMNQTFGGDKFAGRTAIRFKNHVLSAPGDASFLPSKACATYPAPPCQMATVSVLDVYRIFGPPEPLDLENRDSGDVLGDLAFVCTQGSGQVYRGKLITHWKVNVSNAFGQYAMCNYNDGTNNCLGAPEQLRRVGRRSGQMMGVGARLGQCSPNFDVGSQYSFPSEAKCPPGVNPGDAHGCAWGGAVPVRTVQSSCIMEDRGLLEMCKSEIGHAPFLKAVQ
;
A
#
# COMPACT_ATOMS: atom_id res chain seq x y z
N ARG A 1 4.75 -79.04 2.68
CA ARG A 1 5.57 -77.81 2.82
C ARG A 1 4.63 -76.67 3.20
N ALA A 2 4.62 -76.30 4.48
CA ALA A 2 3.83 -75.18 5.00
C ALA A 2 4.61 -73.88 4.78
N VAL A 3 3.94 -72.82 4.32
CA VAL A 3 4.47 -71.46 4.20
C VAL A 3 3.79 -70.61 5.27
N ALA A 4 4.59 -70.01 6.15
CA ALA A 4 4.13 -69.12 7.22
C ALA A 4 3.77 -67.73 6.67
N PRO A 5 2.75 -67.04 7.22
CA PRO A 5 2.46 -65.64 6.87
C PRO A 5 3.37 -64.69 7.68
N GLY A 6 3.98 -63.72 6.98
CA GLY A 6 4.78 -62.65 7.59
C GLY A 6 3.94 -61.56 8.26
N PRO A 7 4.56 -60.69 9.08
CA PRO A 7 3.87 -59.73 9.92
C PRO A 7 3.37 -58.51 9.14
N ALA A 8 2.16 -58.07 9.44
CA ALA A 8 1.60 -56.82 8.93
C ALA A 8 2.18 -55.62 9.71
N MET A 9 3.01 -54.80 9.06
CA MET A 9 3.39 -53.48 9.58
C MET A 9 2.25 -52.48 9.31
N THR A 10 1.67 -51.97 10.39
CA THR A 10 0.70 -50.87 10.33
C THR A 10 1.46 -49.55 10.23
N VAL A 11 1.55 -48.99 9.03
CA VAL A 11 2.07 -47.63 8.82
C VAL A 11 0.93 -46.64 9.05
N LEU A 12 0.93 -45.98 10.20
CA LEU A 12 0.10 -44.78 10.40
C LEU A 12 0.61 -43.66 9.48
N PRO A 13 -0.25 -43.00 8.69
CA PRO A 13 0.19 -41.99 7.75
C PRO A 13 0.64 -40.73 8.50
N ALA A 14 1.88 -40.30 8.24
CA ALA A 14 2.50 -39.07 8.74
C ALA A 14 1.68 -37.78 8.49
N VAL A 15 0.61 -37.88 7.69
CA VAL A 15 -0.37 -36.82 7.42
C VAL A 15 -1.26 -36.52 8.63
N ALA A 16 -1.67 -37.55 9.39
CA ALA A 16 -2.55 -37.36 10.55
C ALA A 16 -1.83 -36.61 11.70
N LEU A 17 -0.53 -36.86 11.88
CA LEU A 17 0.29 -36.18 12.88
C LEU A 17 0.55 -34.70 12.52
N ARG A 18 0.65 -34.38 11.22
CA ARG A 18 0.83 -33.00 10.72
C ARG A 18 -0.44 -32.16 10.87
N CYS A 19 -1.62 -32.75 10.71
CA CYS A 19 -2.90 -32.05 10.93
C CYS A 19 -3.14 -31.74 12.42
N ALA A 20 -2.75 -32.63 13.33
CA ALA A 20 -2.88 -32.40 14.77
C ALA A 20 -1.97 -31.28 15.29
N LEU A 21 -0.75 -31.17 14.74
CA LEU A 21 0.21 -30.11 15.10
C LEU A 21 -0.21 -28.72 14.56
N ALA A 22 -0.87 -28.66 13.40
CA ALA A 22 -1.40 -27.41 12.84
C ALA A 22 -2.59 -26.85 13.66
N ALA A 23 -3.45 -27.72 14.20
CA ALA A 23 -4.57 -27.31 15.04
C ALA A 23 -4.11 -26.75 16.40
N ALA A 24 -3.06 -27.34 17.00
CA ALA A 24 -2.48 -26.86 18.26
C ALA A 24 -1.81 -25.48 18.12
N ALA A 25 -1.18 -25.19 16.96
CA ALA A 25 -0.59 -23.89 16.68
C ALA A 25 -1.65 -22.78 16.50
N ALA A 26 -2.80 -23.09 15.91
CA ALA A 26 -3.89 -22.13 15.73
C ALA A 26 -4.51 -21.69 17.07
N SER A 27 -4.67 -22.61 18.04
CA SER A 27 -5.16 -22.26 19.38
C SER A 27 -4.17 -21.44 20.21
N ALA A 28 -2.87 -21.59 19.98
CA ALA A 28 -1.83 -20.79 20.65
C ALA A 28 -1.79 -19.33 20.15
N LEU A 29 -2.05 -19.10 18.86
CA LEU A 29 -2.18 -17.77 18.27
C LEU A 29 -3.42 -17.01 18.77
N GLN A 30 -4.51 -17.74 19.03
CA GLN A 30 -5.76 -17.17 19.57
C GLN A 30 -5.61 -16.68 21.02
N ALA A 31 -4.72 -17.30 21.81
CA ALA A 31 -4.42 -16.89 23.18
C ALA A 31 -3.58 -15.61 23.29
N GLN A 32 -2.83 -15.24 22.24
CA GLN A 32 -1.99 -14.04 22.21
C GLN A 32 -2.74 -12.78 21.72
N ALA A 33 -3.91 -12.93 21.08
CA ALA A 33 -4.73 -11.83 20.59
C ALA A 33 -5.66 -11.20 21.66
N ALA A 34 -5.92 -11.91 22.76
CA ALA A 34 -6.87 -11.49 23.81
C ALA A 34 -6.51 -10.18 24.56
N PRO A 35 -5.24 -9.79 24.77
CA PRO A 35 -4.89 -8.51 25.41
C PRO A 35 -5.11 -7.29 24.50
N LEU A 36 -4.87 -7.45 23.19
CA LEU A 36 -5.08 -6.39 22.18
C LEU A 36 -6.56 -6.11 21.95
N GLN A 37 -7.39 -7.15 21.97
CA GLN A 37 -8.84 -7.02 21.86
C GLN A 37 -9.43 -6.23 23.04
N ARG A 38 -8.99 -6.53 24.28
CA ARG A 38 -9.44 -5.83 25.48
C ARG A 38 -9.09 -4.33 25.46
N GLY A 39 -7.90 -3.96 25.00
CA GLY A 39 -7.51 -2.56 24.88
C GLY A 39 -8.35 -1.77 23.85
N LEU A 40 -8.81 -2.44 22.79
CA LEU A 40 -9.68 -1.85 21.79
C LEU A 40 -11.12 -1.69 22.31
N ASP A 41 -11.64 -2.69 23.02
CA ASP A 41 -13.00 -2.67 23.59
C ASP A 41 -13.14 -1.58 24.67
N ASP A 42 -12.13 -1.40 25.53
CA ASP A 42 -12.11 -0.35 26.56
C ASP A 42 -12.05 1.06 25.94
N TRP A 43 -11.33 1.21 24.83
CA TRP A 43 -11.25 2.48 24.10
C TRP A 43 -12.59 2.85 23.45
N LEU A 44 -13.25 1.87 22.81
CA LEU A 44 -14.57 2.05 22.20
C LEU A 44 -15.64 2.40 23.25
N ALA A 45 -15.63 1.72 24.40
CA ALA A 45 -16.55 2.01 25.50
C ALA A 45 -16.39 3.44 26.04
N THR A 46 -15.15 3.93 26.13
CA THR A 46 -14.85 5.30 26.58
C THR A 46 -15.29 6.35 25.56
N ALA A 47 -15.09 6.08 24.26
CA ALA A 47 -15.54 6.96 23.18
C ALA A 47 -17.08 7.05 23.11
N GLU A 48 -17.78 5.93 23.28
CA GLU A 48 -19.25 5.92 23.34
C GLU A 48 -19.80 6.64 24.56
N ALA A 49 -19.16 6.52 25.73
CA ALA A 49 -19.57 7.23 26.94
C ALA A 49 -19.43 8.75 26.78
N ALA A 50 -18.36 9.22 26.13
CA ALA A 50 -18.16 10.64 25.83
C ALA A 50 -19.18 11.17 24.80
N ALA A 51 -19.56 10.36 23.81
CA ALA A 51 -20.58 10.74 22.83
C ALA A 51 -21.98 10.89 23.47
N ARG A 52 -22.30 10.07 24.47
CA ARG A 52 -23.61 10.11 25.18
C ARG A 52 -23.72 11.29 26.16
N SER A 53 -22.62 11.82 26.68
CA SER A 53 -22.64 12.87 27.70
C SER A 53 -22.74 14.31 27.15
N GLY A 54 -22.76 14.49 25.83
CA GLY A 54 -22.84 15.81 25.19
C GLY A 54 -21.64 16.73 25.50
N SER A 55 -20.60 16.21 26.17
CA SER A 55 -19.36 16.92 26.41
C SER A 55 -18.50 16.81 25.14
N PRO A 56 -17.83 17.90 24.70
CA PRO A 56 -16.79 17.75 23.69
C PRO A 56 -15.79 16.73 24.22
N PRO A 57 -15.43 15.69 23.43
CA PRO A 57 -14.48 14.71 23.91
C PRO A 57 -13.24 15.47 24.39
N PRO A 58 -12.68 15.15 25.57
CA PRO A 58 -11.36 15.66 25.91
C PRO A 58 -10.45 15.42 24.70
N ILE A 59 -9.49 16.32 24.47
CA ILE A 59 -8.37 16.04 23.57
C ILE A 59 -7.61 14.89 24.23
N LEU A 60 -8.15 13.68 24.08
CA LEU A 60 -7.51 12.45 24.43
C LEU A 60 -6.36 12.39 23.47
N SER A 61 -5.16 12.54 24.02
CA SER A 61 -3.98 12.01 23.37
C SER A 61 -4.36 10.60 22.89
N PRO A 62 -4.06 10.23 21.64
CA PRO A 62 -4.33 8.87 21.17
C PRO A 62 -3.83 7.88 22.23
N PRO A 63 -4.55 6.75 22.45
CA PRO A 63 -4.17 5.78 23.47
C PRO A 63 -2.67 5.51 23.35
N PRO A 64 -1.93 5.33 24.47
CA PRO A 64 -0.52 4.92 24.52
C PRO A 64 -0.12 4.27 23.21
N SER A 65 0.52 5.04 22.32
CA SER A 65 0.74 4.59 20.94
C SER A 65 1.41 3.23 21.01
N ALA A 66 1.07 2.27 20.15
CA ALA A 66 1.57 0.88 20.23
C ALA A 66 3.08 0.71 20.53
N PHE A 67 3.90 1.73 20.27
CA PHE A 67 5.27 1.89 20.75
C PHE A 67 5.48 1.82 22.28
N GLU A 68 4.49 2.17 23.11
CA GLU A 68 4.53 2.05 24.57
C GLU A 68 4.33 0.60 25.02
N ALA A 69 3.54 -0.18 24.27
CA ALA A 69 3.33 -1.60 24.53
C ALA A 69 4.59 -2.44 24.23
N ASP A 70 5.45 -1.98 23.33
CA ASP A 70 6.73 -2.62 22.98
C ASP A 70 7.83 -2.42 24.05
N GLY A 71 7.53 -1.80 25.20
CA GLY A 71 8.46 -1.69 26.33
C GLY A 71 9.62 -0.71 26.11
N ALA A 72 9.49 0.21 25.15
CA ALA A 72 10.52 1.21 24.83
C ALA A 72 10.55 2.36 25.85
N THR A 73 10.88 2.07 27.11
CA THR A 73 11.20 3.12 28.10
C THR A 73 12.68 3.42 28.03
N ALA A 74 13.07 4.59 27.48
CA ALA A 74 14.46 5.04 27.60
C ALA A 74 14.86 5.12 29.09
N GLY A 75 16.09 4.69 29.39
CA GLY A 75 16.62 4.77 30.74
C GLY A 75 16.63 6.22 31.28
N PRO A 76 16.51 6.42 32.59
CA PRO A 76 16.56 7.74 33.19
C PRO A 76 17.86 8.48 32.79
N GLY A 77 17.73 9.73 32.34
CA GLY A 77 18.86 10.61 32.00
C GLY A 77 19.22 10.73 30.52
N VAL A 78 18.58 9.99 29.61
CA VAL A 78 18.82 10.14 28.16
C VAL A 78 18.00 11.33 27.61
N LEU A 79 18.67 12.42 27.27
CA LEU A 79 18.06 13.55 26.54
C LEU A 79 17.70 13.07 25.12
N ARG A 80 16.41 12.93 24.86
CA ARG A 80 15.88 12.54 23.54
C ARG A 80 15.96 13.74 22.58
N PRO A 81 16.17 13.50 21.28
CA PRO A 81 16.27 14.59 20.32
C PRO A 81 14.89 15.22 20.14
N THR A 82 14.85 16.55 20.09
CA THR A 82 13.63 17.30 19.81
C THR A 82 13.68 17.84 18.39
N VAL A 83 12.76 17.40 17.52
CA VAL A 83 12.65 17.96 16.17
C VAL A 83 12.00 19.35 16.24
N PRO A 84 12.57 20.39 15.59
CA PRO A 84 11.95 21.71 15.52
C PRO A 84 10.50 21.64 15.05
N ALA A 85 9.62 22.43 15.67
CA ALA A 85 8.19 22.34 15.44
C ALA A 85 7.77 22.81 14.04
N GLN A 86 8.52 23.72 13.43
CA GLN A 86 8.22 24.32 12.14
C GLN A 86 9.50 24.55 11.35
N TRP A 87 9.60 23.97 10.15
CA TRP A 87 10.76 24.14 9.29
C TRP A 87 10.51 23.68 7.85
N THR A 88 11.43 24.06 6.97
CA THR A 88 11.52 23.54 5.60
C THR A 88 12.92 23.04 5.29
N ALA A 89 13.04 22.15 4.31
CA ALA A 89 14.33 21.67 3.81
C ALA A 89 14.23 21.20 2.36
N ASP A 90 15.39 21.05 1.72
CA ASP A 90 15.53 20.22 0.53
C ASP A 90 15.55 18.75 0.94
N VAL A 91 14.92 17.90 0.12
CA VAL A 91 14.89 16.45 0.32
C VAL A 91 15.68 15.73 -0.76
N GLY A 92 16.51 14.78 -0.33
CA GLY A 92 16.95 13.65 -1.13
C GLY A 92 16.15 12.40 -0.76
N TYR A 93 15.64 11.64 -1.72
CA TYR A 93 14.86 10.42 -1.48
C TYR A 93 15.44 9.23 -2.23
N ASP A 94 15.65 8.11 -1.54
CA ASP A 94 15.78 6.79 -2.14
C ASP A 94 14.80 5.83 -1.49
N GLY A 95 14.28 4.88 -2.25
CA GLY A 95 13.39 3.87 -1.74
C GLY A 95 13.45 2.57 -2.53
N ASN A 96 12.95 1.52 -1.91
CA ASN A 96 12.54 0.29 -2.56
C ASN A 96 11.17 -0.07 -1.99
N PHE A 97 10.16 -0.21 -2.85
CA PHE A 97 8.79 -0.51 -2.43
C PHE A 97 8.20 -1.46 -3.46
N ALA A 98 7.64 -2.60 -3.01
CA ALA A 98 7.07 -3.60 -3.92
C ALA A 98 8.04 -4.01 -5.05
N GLY A 99 9.31 -4.27 -4.71
CA GLY A 99 10.35 -4.65 -5.69
C GLY A 99 10.72 -3.56 -6.72
N MET A 100 10.15 -2.36 -6.61
CA MET A 100 10.51 -1.21 -7.44
C MET A 100 11.52 -0.33 -6.71
N ASP A 101 12.64 -0.03 -7.37
CA ASP A 101 13.64 0.92 -6.88
C ASP A 101 13.30 2.35 -7.31
N PHE A 102 13.31 3.24 -6.32
CA PHE A 102 13.19 4.67 -6.48
C PHE A 102 14.51 5.31 -6.08
N LYS A 103 15.16 6.02 -7.00
CA LYS A 103 16.52 6.54 -6.79
C LYS A 103 16.65 8.00 -7.13
N ASP A 104 17.65 8.63 -6.53
CA ASP A 104 18.07 10.00 -6.84
C ASP A 104 16.93 11.01 -6.72
N GLY A 105 16.03 10.77 -5.77
CA GLY A 105 14.89 11.63 -5.52
C GLY A 105 15.35 13.01 -5.07
N VAL A 106 14.79 14.06 -5.67
CA VAL A 106 15.08 15.45 -5.26
C VAL A 106 13.77 16.20 -5.09
N GLY A 107 13.68 16.97 -4.01
CA GLY A 107 12.44 17.60 -3.63
C GLY A 107 12.53 18.60 -2.49
N LYS A 108 11.38 18.86 -1.88
CA LYS A 108 11.18 19.77 -0.74
C LYS A 108 10.39 19.08 0.36
N PHE A 109 10.69 19.48 1.59
CA PHE A 109 9.92 19.11 2.77
C PHE A 109 9.49 20.36 3.53
N MET A 110 8.26 20.34 4.01
CA MET A 110 7.65 21.38 4.82
C MET A 110 6.99 20.71 6.02
N TYR A 111 7.34 21.17 7.21
CA TYR A 111 6.86 20.60 8.46
C TYR A 111 6.31 21.71 9.34
N ASP A 112 5.10 21.50 9.84
CA ASP A 112 4.41 22.42 10.75
C ASP A 112 3.60 21.61 11.76
N ARG A 113 4.28 21.16 12.82
CA ARG A 113 3.68 20.39 13.91
C ARG A 113 2.61 21.17 14.65
N VAL A 114 2.79 22.49 14.77
CA VAL A 114 1.87 23.38 15.50
C VAL A 114 0.49 23.33 14.85
N ALA A 115 0.43 23.41 13.52
CA ALA A 115 -0.79 23.26 12.74
C ALA A 115 -1.08 21.80 12.32
N GLN A 116 -0.36 20.82 12.87
CA GLN A 116 -0.50 19.39 12.57
C GLN A 116 -0.48 19.08 11.06
N ARG A 117 0.54 19.53 10.35
CA ARG A 117 0.65 19.33 8.91
C ARG A 117 2.08 19.16 8.43
N HIS A 118 2.24 18.40 7.36
CA HIS A 118 3.51 18.27 6.66
C HIS A 118 3.27 18.03 5.17
N ARG A 119 4.23 18.42 4.34
CA ARG A 119 4.23 18.13 2.91
C ARG A 119 5.62 17.68 2.47
N MET A 120 5.67 16.63 1.67
CA MET A 120 6.87 16.14 1.04
C MET A 120 6.62 16.00 -0.46
N THR A 121 7.33 16.76 -1.26
CA THR A 121 7.22 16.71 -2.72
C THR A 121 8.58 16.39 -3.31
N TYR A 122 8.71 15.34 -4.13
CA TYR A 122 9.95 14.98 -4.80
C TYR A 122 9.71 14.32 -6.16
N THR A 123 10.71 14.39 -7.02
CA THR A 123 10.78 13.61 -8.26
C THR A 123 11.89 12.58 -8.14
N VAL A 124 11.57 11.32 -8.39
CA VAL A 124 12.47 10.16 -8.29
C VAL A 124 12.63 9.48 -9.64
N LYS A 125 13.78 8.85 -9.87
CA LYS A 125 13.94 7.87 -10.95
C LYS A 125 13.27 6.57 -10.54
N ALA A 126 12.40 6.07 -11.39
CA ALA A 126 11.64 4.84 -11.22
C ALA A 126 11.86 3.95 -12.46
N SER A 127 13.09 3.43 -12.57
CA SER A 127 13.58 2.78 -13.79
C SER A 127 13.02 1.38 -14.06
N TYR A 128 12.05 0.91 -13.25
CA TYR A 128 11.58 -0.47 -13.30
C TYR A 128 10.88 -0.83 -14.61
N PHE A 129 10.03 0.06 -15.15
CA PHE A 129 9.35 -0.20 -16.42
C PHE A 129 10.09 0.43 -17.60
N ARG A 130 10.81 1.52 -17.41
CA ARG A 130 11.59 2.17 -18.47
C ARG A 130 12.87 2.72 -17.90
N ALA A 131 13.97 2.52 -18.61
CA ALA A 131 15.22 3.18 -18.29
C ALA A 131 15.00 4.71 -18.13
N ASN A 132 15.47 5.26 -17.01
CA ASN A 132 15.42 6.69 -16.69
C ASN A 132 14.01 7.30 -16.59
N ALA A 133 12.94 6.48 -16.49
CA ALA A 133 11.63 7.02 -16.16
C ALA A 133 11.69 7.74 -14.80
N THR A 134 10.94 8.82 -14.70
CA THR A 134 10.80 9.58 -13.46
C THR A 134 9.34 9.65 -13.05
N GLN A 135 9.13 9.75 -11.75
CA GLN A 135 7.81 9.90 -11.14
C GLN A 135 7.90 11.01 -10.09
N THR A 136 6.93 11.89 -10.09
CA THR A 136 6.77 12.90 -9.04
C THR A 136 5.77 12.39 -8.03
N GLN A 137 6.12 12.51 -6.75
CA GLN A 137 5.27 12.22 -5.62
C GLN A 137 5.08 13.48 -4.79
N ASP A 138 3.84 13.74 -4.39
CA ASP A 138 3.48 14.85 -3.53
C ASP A 138 2.59 14.34 -2.40
N GLN A 139 3.19 14.16 -1.24
CA GLN A 139 2.53 13.65 -0.04
C GLN A 139 2.17 14.84 0.86
N LEU A 140 0.88 15.00 1.14
CA LEU A 140 0.36 16.03 2.02
C LEU A 140 -0.38 15.37 3.17
N ALA A 141 0.03 15.68 4.40
CA ALA A 141 -0.70 15.33 5.59
C ALA A 141 -1.16 16.58 6.35
N VAL A 142 -2.44 16.66 6.71
CA VAL A 142 -3.04 17.80 7.43
C VAL A 142 -4.06 17.29 8.44
N GLY A 143 -3.93 17.72 9.69
CA GLY A 143 -4.86 17.43 10.79
C GLY A 143 -6.18 18.19 10.67
N GLY A 144 -7.20 17.67 11.34
CA GLY A 144 -8.49 18.38 11.46
C GLY A 144 -9.34 18.45 10.18
N MET A 145 -8.96 17.76 9.10
CA MET A 145 -9.80 17.68 7.91
C MET A 145 -11.06 16.84 8.20
N ARG A 146 -12.18 17.52 8.51
CA ARG A 146 -13.47 16.85 8.76
C ARG A 146 -13.87 16.00 7.54
N GLY A 147 -14.07 14.71 7.79
CA GLY A 147 -14.57 13.76 6.78
C GLY A 147 -13.60 13.41 5.65
N ARG A 148 -12.32 13.83 5.70
CA ARG A 148 -11.30 13.47 4.71
C ARG A 148 -10.15 12.72 5.35
N SER A 149 -9.41 11.99 4.53
CA SER A 149 -8.13 11.42 4.96
C SER A 149 -7.17 12.55 5.33
N ALA A 150 -6.54 12.42 6.49
CA ALA A 150 -5.49 13.29 6.98
C ALA A 150 -4.19 13.16 6.17
N THR A 151 -4.08 12.21 5.23
CA THR A 151 -2.92 12.04 4.36
C THR A 151 -3.34 11.68 2.95
N ASN A 152 -2.91 12.47 1.97
CA ASN A 152 -3.08 12.17 0.56
C ASN A 152 -1.73 12.18 -0.15
N MET A 153 -1.66 11.42 -1.23
CA MET A 153 -0.50 11.39 -2.11
C MET A 153 -0.95 11.64 -3.54
N THR A 154 -0.31 12.57 -4.22
CA THR A 154 -0.46 12.72 -5.66
C THR A 154 0.73 12.06 -6.33
N LEU A 155 0.46 11.19 -7.30
CA LEU A 155 1.47 10.65 -8.20
C LEU A 155 1.29 11.25 -9.58
N SER A 156 2.39 11.62 -10.23
CA SER A 156 2.35 12.08 -11.61
C SER A 156 3.61 11.70 -12.38
N ALA A 157 3.47 11.55 -13.69
CA ALA A 157 4.60 11.72 -14.59
C ALA A 157 5.00 13.21 -14.61
N PRO A 158 6.27 13.55 -14.93
CA PRO A 158 6.68 14.94 -15.08
C PRO A 158 5.74 15.71 -16.02
N GLY A 159 5.20 16.84 -15.55
CA GLY A 159 4.29 17.69 -16.32
C GLY A 159 2.82 17.27 -16.34
N ASP A 160 2.43 16.12 -15.75
CA ASP A 160 1.02 15.73 -15.60
C ASP A 160 0.44 16.27 -14.27
N ALA A 161 -0.86 16.58 -14.27
CA ALA A 161 -1.62 16.95 -13.09
C ALA A 161 -1.68 15.81 -12.05
N GLY A 162 -1.47 14.56 -12.49
CA GLY A 162 -1.37 13.39 -11.63
C GLY A 162 -2.71 12.80 -11.19
N VAL A 163 -2.62 11.85 -10.27
CA VAL A 163 -3.75 11.15 -9.65
C VAL A 163 -3.61 11.24 -8.15
N CYS A 164 -4.70 11.60 -7.47
CA CYS A 164 -4.74 11.64 -6.02
C CYS A 164 -5.04 10.27 -5.42
N MET A 165 -4.32 9.86 -4.40
CA MET A 165 -4.59 8.68 -3.60
C MET A 165 -4.75 9.09 -2.14
N PRO A 166 -5.99 9.15 -1.63
CA PRO A 166 -6.20 9.35 -0.20
C PRO A 166 -5.87 8.07 0.57
N PHE A 167 -5.14 8.20 1.67
CA PHE A 167 -4.91 7.08 2.59
C PHE A 167 -6.08 6.99 3.57
N SER A 168 -7.03 6.09 3.31
CA SER A 168 -8.30 6.00 4.07
C SER A 168 -8.12 5.74 5.58
N GLN A 169 -6.95 5.30 6.05
CA GLN A 169 -6.73 4.81 7.41
C GLN A 169 -6.47 5.90 8.47
N GLY A 170 -6.29 7.16 8.10
CA GLY A 170 -6.06 8.24 9.07
C GLY A 170 -7.08 9.35 8.92
N LYS A 171 -8.09 9.43 9.80
CA LYS A 171 -8.82 10.69 10.03
C LYS A 171 -8.01 11.67 10.90
N VAL A 172 -6.90 11.18 11.45
CA VAL A 172 -6.03 11.89 12.38
C VAL A 172 -4.67 12.07 11.72
N TRP A 173 -4.10 13.25 11.90
CA TRP A 173 -2.74 13.52 11.46
C TRP A 173 -1.75 12.73 12.31
N ASN A 174 -0.85 12.02 11.64
CA ASN A 174 0.24 11.32 12.27
C ASN A 174 1.53 12.12 12.07
N ASP A 175 2.12 12.57 13.18
CA ASP A 175 3.43 13.21 13.18
C ASP A 175 4.49 12.19 12.75
N MET A 176 5.13 12.43 11.60
CA MET A 176 6.15 11.51 11.06
C MET A 176 7.38 11.35 11.95
N PHE A 177 7.58 12.27 12.90
CA PHE A 177 8.68 12.24 13.87
C PHE A 177 8.22 11.84 15.27
N ALA A 178 6.93 11.54 15.51
CA ALA A 178 6.45 11.18 16.85
C ALA A 178 7.13 9.94 17.42
N TRP A 179 7.53 8.99 16.58
CA TRP A 179 8.20 7.75 17.00
C TRP A 179 9.56 8.02 17.66
N VAL A 180 10.19 9.15 17.36
CA VAL A 180 11.52 9.53 17.88
C VAL A 180 11.51 9.66 19.40
N ARG A 181 10.35 9.99 19.99
CA ARG A 181 10.20 10.01 21.45
C ARG A 181 10.36 8.63 22.09
N TYR A 182 10.30 7.54 21.32
CA TYR A 182 10.50 6.17 21.80
C TYR A 182 11.83 5.57 21.35
N ALA A 183 12.59 6.30 20.53
CA ALA A 183 13.84 5.81 19.97
C ALA A 183 14.95 5.73 21.02
N GLN A 184 15.86 4.78 20.82
CA GLN A 184 17.06 4.59 21.62
C GLN A 184 18.28 5.17 20.89
N PRO A 185 19.26 5.74 21.63
CA PRO A 185 20.51 6.19 21.03
C PRO A 185 21.28 4.99 20.48
N ALA A 186 21.81 5.12 19.27
CA ALA A 186 22.52 4.06 18.55
C ALA A 186 23.93 4.50 18.09
N GLY A 187 24.44 5.60 18.63
CA GLY A 187 25.79 6.10 18.38
C GLY A 187 25.82 7.41 17.57
N HIS A 188 26.96 7.68 16.95
CA HIS A 188 27.19 8.86 16.13
C HIS A 188 27.64 8.42 14.74
N ARG A 189 27.30 9.19 13.71
CA ARG A 189 27.80 8.98 12.35
C ARG A 189 27.85 10.29 11.59
N GLU A 190 28.45 10.24 10.41
CA GLU A 190 28.47 11.36 9.48
C GLU A 190 27.58 11.06 8.28
N VAL A 191 26.74 12.02 7.89
CA VAL A 191 25.91 11.94 6.70
C VAL A 191 26.29 13.10 5.79
N ARG A 192 26.94 12.80 4.66
CA ARG A 192 27.34 13.78 3.64
C ARG A 192 28.15 14.97 4.22
N GLY A 193 29.11 14.71 5.11
CA GLY A 193 29.89 15.77 5.76
C GLY A 193 29.27 16.34 7.03
N SER A 194 28.03 15.98 7.39
CA SER A 194 27.36 16.49 8.58
C SER A 194 27.40 15.45 9.71
N PRO A 195 28.09 15.72 10.84
CA PRO A 195 28.05 14.85 12.00
C PRO A 195 26.65 14.87 12.63
N CYS A 196 26.16 13.71 13.07
CA CYS A 196 24.85 13.58 13.69
C CYS A 196 24.77 12.42 14.68
N SER A 197 23.84 12.52 15.63
CA SER A 197 23.52 11.47 16.59
C SER A 197 22.47 10.54 16.00
N LEU A 198 22.72 9.23 16.01
CA LEU A 198 21.84 8.21 15.47
C LEU A 198 20.87 7.71 16.54
N TRP A 199 19.59 7.67 16.16
CA TRP A 199 18.49 7.17 16.98
C TRP A 199 17.76 6.07 16.22
N THR A 200 17.35 5.01 16.91
CA THR A 200 16.69 3.85 16.29
C THR A 200 15.47 3.39 17.09
N LEU A 201 14.48 2.85 16.39
CA LEU A 201 13.30 2.22 16.98
C LEU A 201 12.93 0.98 16.17
N GLU A 202 12.89 -0.17 16.83
CA GLU A 202 12.33 -1.40 16.28
C GLU A 202 10.89 -1.54 16.78
N ALA A 203 9.92 -1.38 15.87
CA ALA A 203 8.49 -1.52 16.14
C ALA A 203 8.04 -2.91 15.69
N LYS A 204 8.27 -3.91 16.55
CA LYS A 204 8.04 -5.33 16.24
C LYS A 204 6.59 -5.62 15.91
N ALA A 205 5.65 -4.97 16.61
CA ALA A 205 4.22 -5.12 16.35
C ALA A 205 3.80 -4.80 14.91
N TYR A 206 4.60 -3.99 14.19
CA TYR A 206 4.34 -3.58 12.81
C TYR A 206 5.35 -4.13 11.81
N ALA A 207 6.33 -4.91 12.25
CA ALA A 207 7.48 -5.32 11.45
C ALA A 207 8.17 -4.12 10.75
N MET A 208 8.38 -3.04 11.52
CA MET A 208 8.99 -1.80 11.05
C MET A 208 10.25 -1.48 11.86
N ASN A 209 11.28 -1.00 11.18
CA ASN A 209 12.43 -0.39 11.83
C ASN A 209 12.58 1.05 11.36
N PHE A 210 12.82 1.94 12.31
CA PHE A 210 13.06 3.34 12.07
C PHE A 210 14.47 3.70 12.53
N SER A 211 15.12 4.58 11.78
CA SER A 211 16.34 5.24 12.23
C SER A 211 16.32 6.70 11.80
N MET A 212 16.88 7.58 12.63
CA MET A 212 17.01 9.00 12.32
C MET A 212 18.34 9.50 12.83
N CYS A 213 19.08 10.19 11.97
CA CYS A 213 20.27 10.91 12.35
C CYS A 213 19.93 12.37 12.55
N VAL A 214 20.23 12.91 13.73
CA VAL A 214 19.87 14.27 14.14
C VAL A 214 21.14 15.10 14.30
N GLY A 215 21.19 16.24 13.62
CA GLY A 215 22.30 17.18 13.70
C GLY A 215 22.41 17.83 15.07
N ASN A 216 23.54 18.48 15.33
CA ASN A 216 23.76 19.22 16.60
C ASN A 216 22.79 20.40 16.78
N ASP A 217 22.20 20.88 15.69
CA ASP A 217 21.15 21.90 15.62
C ASP A 217 19.73 21.33 15.81
N SER A 218 19.63 20.05 16.18
CA SER A 218 18.38 19.29 16.35
C SER A 218 17.58 19.02 15.07
N PHE A 219 18.09 19.40 13.90
CA PHE A 219 17.42 19.09 12.64
C PHE A 219 17.64 17.62 12.23
N PRO A 220 16.61 16.93 11.71
CA PRO A 220 16.82 15.64 11.06
C PRO A 220 17.73 15.80 9.84
N VAL A 221 18.76 14.98 9.73
CA VAL A 221 19.70 14.97 8.59
C VAL A 221 19.40 13.80 7.65
N GLU A 222 19.09 12.63 8.21
CA GLU A 222 18.59 11.47 7.46
C GLU A 222 17.58 10.71 8.33
N MET A 223 16.51 10.22 7.70
CA MET A 223 15.54 9.30 8.28
C MET A 223 15.44 8.08 7.37
N ASN A 224 15.67 6.89 7.91
CA ASN A 224 15.43 5.64 7.20
C ASN A 224 14.31 4.86 7.87
N GLN A 225 13.49 4.22 7.05
CA GLN A 225 12.45 3.31 7.49
C GLN A 225 12.59 2.03 6.68
N THR A 226 12.60 0.90 7.36
CA THR A 226 12.35 -0.39 6.73
C THR A 226 11.02 -0.91 7.25
N PHE A 227 10.24 -1.52 6.38
CA PHE A 227 9.01 -2.18 6.74
C PHE A 227 8.99 -3.49 5.97
N GLY A 228 8.47 -4.55 6.59
CA GLY A 228 8.11 -5.69 5.79
C GLY A 228 7.70 -6.93 6.53
N GLY A 229 6.81 -7.69 5.89
CA GLY A 229 6.48 -9.06 6.21
C GLY A 229 6.42 -9.89 4.93
N ASP A 230 5.86 -11.10 5.01
CA ASP A 230 5.88 -12.06 3.90
C ASP A 230 5.26 -11.55 2.59
N LYS A 231 4.27 -10.64 2.69
CA LYS A 231 3.53 -10.12 1.52
C LYS A 231 4.08 -8.82 0.96
N PHE A 232 4.70 -8.01 1.80
CA PHE A 232 5.02 -6.63 1.45
C PHE A 232 6.24 -6.19 2.24
N ALA A 233 7.28 -5.74 1.55
CA ALA A 233 8.51 -5.26 2.16
C ALA A 233 9.08 -4.08 1.37
N GLY A 234 9.86 -3.26 2.06
CA GLY A 234 10.50 -2.11 1.45
C GLY A 234 11.36 -1.33 2.43
N ARG A 235 12.02 -0.33 1.86
CA ARG A 235 12.83 0.63 2.59
C ARG A 235 12.68 2.01 2.00
N THR A 236 12.80 3.03 2.83
CA THR A 236 12.92 4.42 2.41
C THR A 236 14.08 5.06 3.14
N ALA A 237 14.74 6.00 2.46
CA ALA A 237 15.83 6.81 2.98
C ALA A 237 15.59 8.25 2.54
N ILE A 238 15.25 9.10 3.51
CA ILE A 238 14.93 10.51 3.32
C ILE A 238 16.07 11.32 3.92
N ARG A 239 16.67 12.20 3.14
CA ARG A 239 17.81 13.04 3.56
C ARG A 239 17.42 14.48 3.46
N PHE A 240 17.68 15.24 4.50
CA PHE A 240 17.31 16.64 4.58
C PHE A 240 18.57 17.52 4.56
N LYS A 241 18.52 18.63 3.83
CA LYS A 241 19.59 19.63 3.80
C LYS A 241 19.00 21.02 3.62
N ASN A 242 19.82 22.05 3.83
CA ASN A 242 19.42 23.45 3.66
C ASN A 242 18.18 23.80 4.50
N HIS A 243 18.21 23.41 5.78
CA HIS A 243 17.11 23.63 6.70
C HIS A 243 16.86 25.13 6.92
N VAL A 244 15.59 25.51 6.96
CA VAL A 244 15.16 26.87 7.30
C VAL A 244 14.17 26.77 8.45
N LEU A 245 14.55 27.35 9.60
CA LEU A 245 13.72 27.43 10.80
C LEU A 245 12.68 28.55 10.63
N SER A 246 11.57 28.23 9.97
CA SER A 246 10.43 29.14 9.83
C SER A 246 9.12 28.37 9.67
N ALA A 247 8.02 29.03 10.00
CA ALA A 247 6.69 28.53 9.70
C ALA A 247 6.47 28.52 8.18
N PRO A 248 6.22 27.35 7.55
CA PRO A 248 5.83 27.33 6.16
C PRO A 248 4.45 28.01 6.01
N GLY A 249 4.27 28.83 4.98
CA GLY A 249 3.02 29.55 4.76
C GLY A 249 1.85 28.61 4.41
N ASP A 250 0.61 29.02 4.67
CA ASP A 250 -0.58 28.18 4.45
C ASP A 250 -0.72 27.68 3.00
N ALA A 251 -0.29 28.47 2.03
CA ALA A 251 -0.30 28.10 0.62
C ALA A 251 0.49 26.82 0.33
N SER A 252 1.54 26.53 1.11
CA SER A 252 2.36 25.32 0.99
C SER A 252 1.56 24.04 1.29
N PHE A 253 0.47 24.13 2.04
CA PHE A 253 -0.34 22.99 2.46
C PHE A 253 -1.70 22.91 1.75
N LEU A 254 -1.89 23.69 0.68
CA LEU A 254 -3.05 23.50 -0.20
C LEU A 254 -2.94 22.14 -0.92
N PRO A 255 -4.04 21.38 -1.05
CA PRO A 255 -4.05 20.15 -1.82
C PRO A 255 -3.54 20.37 -3.25
N SER A 256 -2.90 19.35 -3.82
CA SER A 256 -2.61 19.32 -5.25
C SER A 256 -3.90 19.47 -6.06
N LYS A 257 -3.77 19.87 -7.33
CA LYS A 257 -4.93 19.94 -8.24
C LYS A 257 -5.68 18.60 -8.31
N ALA A 258 -4.96 17.48 -8.43
CA ALA A 258 -5.57 16.16 -8.48
C ALA A 258 -6.33 15.81 -7.20
N CYS A 259 -5.81 16.17 -6.03
CA CYS A 259 -6.48 15.91 -4.75
C CYS A 259 -7.61 16.90 -4.43
N ALA A 260 -7.53 18.13 -4.93
CA ALA A 260 -8.62 19.10 -4.82
C ALA A 260 -9.86 18.68 -5.61
N THR A 261 -9.67 17.93 -6.70
CA THR A 261 -10.75 17.40 -7.55
C THR A 261 -10.91 15.89 -7.43
N TYR A 262 -10.49 15.29 -6.32
CA TYR A 262 -10.63 13.85 -6.10
C TYR A 262 -12.10 13.48 -5.80
N PRO A 263 -12.58 12.35 -6.35
CA PRO A 263 -11.95 11.49 -7.34
C PRO A 263 -11.99 12.12 -8.73
N ALA A 264 -11.00 11.76 -9.55
CA ALA A 264 -10.92 12.25 -10.93
C ALA A 264 -12.21 11.89 -11.70
N PRO A 265 -12.72 12.81 -12.55
CA PRO A 265 -13.94 12.55 -13.31
C PRO A 265 -13.75 11.35 -14.26
N PRO A 266 -14.82 10.62 -14.57
CA PRO A 266 -14.74 9.46 -15.45
C PRO A 266 -14.28 9.84 -16.85
N CYS A 267 -13.80 8.84 -17.60
CA CYS A 267 -13.48 9.02 -19.01
C CYS A 267 -14.74 9.31 -19.84
N GLN A 268 -14.62 10.14 -20.88
CA GLN A 268 -15.76 10.56 -21.70
C GLN A 268 -16.34 9.45 -22.61
N MET A 269 -15.68 8.29 -22.71
CA MET A 269 -16.08 7.21 -23.59
C MET A 269 -17.07 6.25 -22.91
N ALA A 270 -18.36 6.43 -23.10
CA ALA A 270 -19.40 5.55 -22.51
C ALA A 270 -19.78 4.34 -23.40
N THR A 271 -18.82 3.76 -24.13
CA THR A 271 -19.07 2.52 -24.89
C THR A 271 -18.94 1.29 -24.01
N VAL A 272 -19.67 0.23 -24.33
CA VAL A 272 -19.51 -1.08 -23.67
C VAL A 272 -18.45 -1.88 -24.41
N SER A 273 -17.52 -2.49 -23.67
CA SER A 273 -16.53 -3.42 -24.21
C SER A 273 -16.45 -4.68 -23.36
N VAL A 274 -15.87 -5.74 -23.94
CA VAL A 274 -15.49 -6.95 -23.20
C VAL A 274 -14.02 -6.82 -22.83
N LEU A 275 -13.70 -6.90 -21.54
CA LEU A 275 -12.32 -6.99 -21.07
C LEU A 275 -11.94 -8.44 -20.80
N ASP A 276 -10.73 -8.81 -21.22
CA ASP A 276 -10.03 -9.99 -20.74
C ASP A 276 -9.15 -9.59 -19.56
N VAL A 277 -9.50 -10.05 -18.36
CA VAL A 277 -8.76 -9.75 -17.13
C VAL A 277 -8.28 -10.99 -16.41
N TYR A 278 -7.18 -10.85 -15.68
CA TYR A 278 -6.50 -11.90 -14.95
C TYR A 278 -6.46 -11.52 -13.49
N ARG A 279 -6.71 -12.51 -12.63
CA ARG A 279 -6.59 -12.35 -11.19
C ARG A 279 -5.95 -13.59 -10.59
N ILE A 280 -5.01 -13.35 -9.68
CA ILE A 280 -4.43 -14.36 -8.80
C ILE A 280 -5.24 -14.40 -7.49
N PHE A 281 -5.65 -15.59 -7.07
CA PHE A 281 -6.42 -15.81 -5.85
C PHE A 281 -5.92 -17.07 -5.12
N GLY A 282 -6.11 -17.12 -3.81
CA GLY A 282 -5.79 -18.30 -3.00
C GLY A 282 -6.81 -18.48 -1.89
N PRO A 283 -7.05 -19.71 -1.39
CA PRO A 283 -7.94 -19.92 -0.26
C PRO A 283 -7.57 -19.00 0.91
N PRO A 284 -8.54 -18.39 1.61
CA PRO A 284 -9.99 -18.58 1.50
C PRO A 284 -10.72 -17.60 0.55
N GLU A 285 -10.01 -16.95 -0.37
CA GLU A 285 -10.61 -15.98 -1.30
C GLU A 285 -11.70 -16.61 -2.19
N PRO A 286 -12.91 -16.02 -2.28
CA PRO A 286 -13.91 -16.45 -3.25
C PRO A 286 -13.45 -16.24 -4.70
N LEU A 287 -13.92 -17.13 -5.58
CA LEU A 287 -13.67 -17.08 -7.02
C LEU A 287 -14.67 -16.17 -7.72
N ASP A 288 -14.56 -14.87 -7.48
CA ASP A 288 -15.35 -13.82 -8.14
C ASP A 288 -14.49 -12.56 -8.37
N LEU A 289 -15.07 -11.57 -9.06
CA LEU A 289 -14.46 -10.25 -9.27
C LEU A 289 -15.09 -9.15 -8.41
N GLU A 290 -16.04 -9.49 -7.54
CA GLU A 290 -16.76 -8.48 -6.78
C GLU A 290 -15.88 -7.93 -5.66
N ASN A 291 -15.71 -6.60 -5.65
CA ASN A 291 -14.76 -5.90 -4.79
C ASN A 291 -13.34 -6.43 -4.95
N ARG A 292 -12.91 -6.68 -6.20
CA ARG A 292 -11.57 -7.16 -6.53
C ARG A 292 -10.83 -6.27 -7.51
N ASP A 293 -9.52 -6.20 -7.30
CA ASP A 293 -8.56 -5.71 -8.28
C ASP A 293 -8.19 -6.82 -9.28
N SER A 294 -7.94 -6.45 -10.52
CA SER A 294 -7.40 -7.36 -11.54
C SER A 294 -6.57 -6.56 -12.54
N GLY A 295 -5.92 -7.24 -13.47
CA GLY A 295 -5.24 -6.59 -14.60
C GLY A 295 -5.68 -7.17 -15.92
N ASP A 296 -5.49 -6.44 -17.02
CA ASP A 296 -5.24 -7.11 -18.29
C ASP A 296 -3.90 -7.89 -18.20
N VAL A 297 -3.54 -8.64 -19.24
CA VAL A 297 -2.34 -9.49 -19.20
C VAL A 297 -1.09 -8.70 -18.79
N LEU A 298 -0.88 -7.50 -19.33
CA LEU A 298 0.26 -6.66 -18.99
C LEU A 298 0.14 -6.02 -17.60
N GLY A 299 -1.07 -5.63 -17.19
CA GLY A 299 -1.31 -4.95 -15.91
C GLY A 299 -1.19 -5.89 -14.71
N ASP A 300 -1.56 -7.16 -14.87
CA ASP A 300 -1.34 -8.21 -13.88
C ASP A 300 0.13 -8.64 -13.87
N LEU A 301 0.78 -8.77 -15.04
CA LEU A 301 2.22 -8.99 -15.14
C LEU A 301 3.04 -7.89 -14.46
N ALA A 302 2.64 -6.62 -14.60
CA ALA A 302 3.28 -5.52 -13.90
C ALA A 302 3.25 -5.72 -12.37
N PHE A 303 2.18 -6.32 -11.82
CA PHE A 303 2.10 -6.69 -10.40
C PHE A 303 2.94 -7.92 -10.06
N VAL A 304 2.85 -8.98 -10.87
CA VAL A 304 3.62 -10.21 -10.67
C VAL A 304 5.11 -9.96 -10.72
N CYS A 305 5.60 -9.20 -11.70
CA CYS A 305 7.03 -8.97 -11.84
C CYS A 305 7.60 -8.08 -10.71
N THR A 306 6.80 -7.14 -10.17
CA THR A 306 7.24 -6.22 -9.12
C THR A 306 7.15 -6.84 -7.72
N GLN A 307 6.06 -7.56 -7.43
CA GLN A 307 5.74 -8.02 -6.08
C GLN A 307 5.83 -9.54 -5.91
N GLY A 308 5.97 -10.26 -7.01
CA GLY A 308 5.91 -11.70 -7.04
C GLY A 308 7.12 -12.40 -6.46
N SER A 309 6.85 -13.41 -5.65
CA SER A 309 7.80 -14.51 -5.43
C SER A 309 7.09 -15.83 -5.68
N GLY A 310 7.83 -16.85 -6.13
CA GLY A 310 7.27 -18.19 -6.33
C GLY A 310 6.62 -18.74 -5.06
N GLN A 311 7.19 -18.41 -3.89
CA GLN A 311 6.62 -18.78 -2.59
C GLN A 311 5.27 -18.11 -2.32
N VAL A 312 5.14 -16.80 -2.57
CA VAL A 312 3.90 -16.03 -2.35
C VAL A 312 2.77 -16.53 -3.25
N TYR A 313 3.09 -17.06 -4.42
CA TYR A 313 2.10 -17.59 -5.36
C TYR A 313 1.86 -19.09 -5.23
N ARG A 314 2.70 -19.84 -4.52
CA ARG A 314 2.53 -21.30 -4.41
C ARG A 314 1.18 -21.65 -3.80
N GLY A 315 0.47 -22.58 -4.45
CA GLY A 315 -0.88 -22.99 -4.03
C GLY A 315 -2.00 -22.00 -4.37
N LYS A 316 -1.68 -20.91 -5.09
CA LYS A 316 -2.68 -20.00 -5.67
C LYS A 316 -3.11 -20.46 -7.05
N LEU A 317 -4.17 -19.84 -7.51
CA LEU A 317 -4.77 -20.06 -8.81
C LEU A 317 -4.78 -18.73 -9.57
N ILE A 318 -4.69 -18.82 -10.90
CA ILE A 318 -4.84 -17.69 -11.81
C ILE A 318 -6.07 -17.96 -12.66
N THR A 319 -7.02 -17.02 -12.65
CA THR A 319 -8.23 -17.13 -13.48
C THR A 319 -8.26 -15.99 -14.47
N HIS A 320 -8.46 -16.37 -15.72
CA HIS A 320 -8.83 -15.48 -16.81
C HIS A 320 -10.36 -15.31 -16.82
N TRP A 321 -10.81 -14.06 -16.85
CA TRP A 321 -12.20 -13.67 -16.91
C TRP A 321 -12.48 -12.86 -18.16
N LYS A 322 -13.70 -13.01 -18.68
CA LYS A 322 -14.30 -12.04 -19.60
C LYS A 322 -15.37 -11.26 -18.88
N VAL A 323 -15.33 -9.93 -18.99
CA VAL A 323 -16.24 -9.03 -18.27
C VAL A 323 -16.75 -7.95 -19.20
N ASN A 324 -18.06 -7.73 -19.23
CA ASN A 324 -18.62 -6.58 -19.92
C ASN A 324 -18.44 -5.35 -19.04
N VAL A 325 -17.86 -4.28 -19.57
CA VAL A 325 -17.64 -3.02 -18.83
C VAL A 325 -18.05 -1.81 -19.65
N SER A 326 -18.44 -0.75 -18.95
CA SER A 326 -18.47 0.59 -19.53
C SER A 326 -17.06 1.16 -19.57
N ASN A 327 -16.65 1.70 -20.72
CA ASN A 327 -15.36 2.36 -20.92
C ASN A 327 -15.29 3.76 -20.27
N ALA A 328 -16.37 4.20 -19.61
CA ALA A 328 -16.41 5.42 -18.82
C ALA A 328 -15.69 5.20 -17.47
N PHE A 329 -14.43 4.79 -17.55
CA PHE A 329 -13.64 4.37 -16.41
C PHE A 329 -13.50 5.48 -15.38
N GLY A 330 -13.78 5.15 -14.13
CA GLY A 330 -13.51 6.00 -12.98
C GLY A 330 -12.06 5.92 -12.54
N GLN A 331 -11.72 6.67 -11.51
CA GLN A 331 -10.43 6.54 -10.86
C GLN A 331 -10.33 5.17 -10.15
N TYR A 332 -9.20 4.48 -10.30
CA TYR A 332 -8.94 3.19 -9.65
C TYR A 332 -9.09 3.24 -8.12
N ALA A 333 -9.91 2.35 -7.57
CA ALA A 333 -10.08 2.11 -6.13
C ALA A 333 -9.26 0.89 -5.70
N MET A 334 -8.83 0.80 -4.44
CA MET A 334 -8.13 -0.40 -3.95
C MET A 334 -9.16 -1.43 -3.49
N CYS A 335 -9.32 -2.52 -4.24
CA CYS A 335 -10.32 -3.55 -4.01
C CYS A 335 -9.64 -4.88 -3.67
N ASN A 336 -9.59 -5.20 -2.37
CA ASN A 336 -8.81 -6.31 -1.85
C ASN A 336 -9.65 -7.24 -0.96
N TYR A 337 -9.16 -8.46 -0.78
CA TYR A 337 -9.67 -9.36 0.23
C TYR A 337 -8.83 -9.24 1.49
N ASN A 338 -9.49 -8.80 2.55
CA ASN A 338 -8.88 -8.63 3.86
C ASN A 338 -9.76 -9.37 4.87
N ASP A 339 -9.15 -10.31 5.59
CA ASP A 339 -9.72 -10.98 6.77
C ASP A 339 -11.15 -11.52 6.55
N GLY A 340 -11.35 -12.27 5.45
CA GLY A 340 -12.64 -12.90 5.16
C GLY A 340 -13.59 -12.07 4.30
N THR A 341 -13.27 -10.81 4.02
CA THR A 341 -14.18 -9.88 3.34
C THR A 341 -13.54 -9.26 2.09
N ASN A 342 -14.27 -9.22 0.97
CA ASN A 342 -13.89 -8.43 -0.21
C ASN A 342 -14.37 -6.99 0.02
N ASN A 343 -13.48 -6.00 0.02
CA ASN A 343 -13.86 -4.60 0.15
C ASN A 343 -13.08 -3.68 -0.80
N CYS A 344 -13.75 -2.62 -1.23
CA CYS A 344 -13.13 -1.53 -1.97
C CYS A 344 -12.95 -0.30 -1.08
N LEU A 345 -11.78 0.33 -1.17
CA LEU A 345 -11.47 1.59 -0.52
C LEU A 345 -11.54 2.71 -1.56
N GLY A 346 -12.52 3.60 -1.41
CA GLY A 346 -12.73 4.74 -2.29
C GLY A 346 -13.91 5.60 -1.87
N ALA A 347 -14.05 6.78 -2.48
CA ALA A 347 -15.22 7.63 -2.26
C ALA A 347 -16.47 7.04 -2.96
N PRO A 348 -17.70 7.30 -2.48
CA PRO A 348 -18.91 6.71 -3.04
C PRO A 348 -19.06 6.87 -4.56
N GLU A 349 -18.74 8.04 -5.09
CA GLU A 349 -18.78 8.34 -6.52
C GLU A 349 -17.69 7.61 -7.32
N GLN A 350 -16.56 7.30 -6.69
CA GLN A 350 -15.51 6.45 -7.27
C GLN A 350 -15.98 4.99 -7.39
N LEU A 351 -16.65 4.48 -6.35
CA LEU A 351 -17.11 3.09 -6.28
C LEU A 351 -18.29 2.77 -7.21
N ARG A 352 -18.92 3.77 -7.81
CA ARG A 352 -20.00 3.58 -8.82
C ARG A 352 -19.49 3.26 -10.22
N ARG A 353 -18.17 3.13 -10.40
CA ARG A 353 -17.52 2.90 -11.70
C ARG A 353 -16.50 1.77 -11.61
N VAL A 354 -16.21 1.14 -12.75
CA VAL A 354 -14.97 0.37 -12.89
C VAL A 354 -13.82 1.38 -12.85
N GLY A 355 -12.96 1.27 -11.85
CA GLY A 355 -11.79 2.13 -11.75
C GLY A 355 -10.66 1.56 -12.60
N ARG A 356 -9.92 2.43 -13.31
CA ARG A 356 -8.79 2.02 -14.16
C ARG A 356 -7.54 2.85 -13.87
N ARG A 357 -6.38 2.20 -13.91
CA ARG A 357 -5.06 2.83 -13.91
C ARG A 357 -4.08 2.02 -14.75
N SER A 358 -2.93 2.58 -15.06
CA SER A 358 -1.79 1.86 -15.63
C SER A 358 -1.19 0.88 -14.62
N GLY A 359 -0.57 -0.19 -15.12
CA GLY A 359 0.16 -1.18 -14.30
C GLY A 359 1.14 -0.51 -13.34
N GLN A 360 0.97 -0.79 -12.04
CA GLN A 360 1.77 -0.19 -10.95
C GLN A 360 1.85 1.35 -10.97
N MET A 361 0.91 2.05 -11.62
CA MET A 361 0.91 3.52 -11.78
C MET A 361 2.14 4.07 -12.53
N MET A 362 2.68 3.27 -13.45
CA MET A 362 3.91 3.57 -14.19
C MET A 362 3.67 3.84 -15.69
N GLY A 363 2.41 4.00 -16.09
CA GLY A 363 2.04 4.41 -17.44
C GLY A 363 2.33 5.88 -17.71
N VAL A 364 2.58 6.21 -18.98
CA VAL A 364 2.83 7.59 -19.46
C VAL A 364 1.55 8.35 -19.83
N GLY A 365 0.42 7.66 -19.84
CA GLY A 365 -0.84 8.23 -20.22
C GLY A 365 -1.43 9.17 -19.17
N ALA A 366 -2.22 10.15 -19.61
CA ALA A 366 -2.85 11.14 -18.73
C ALA A 366 -3.59 10.48 -17.56
N ARG A 367 -3.44 11.06 -16.35
CA ARG A 367 -3.97 10.52 -15.10
C ARG A 367 -3.50 9.08 -14.86
N LEU A 368 -2.22 8.83 -15.13
CA LEU A 368 -1.57 7.53 -14.97
C LEU A 368 -2.35 6.39 -15.62
N GLY A 369 -2.87 6.61 -16.83
CA GLY A 369 -3.51 5.57 -17.61
C GLY A 369 -5.01 5.36 -17.36
N GLN A 370 -5.70 6.23 -16.61
CA GLN A 370 -7.15 6.11 -16.42
C GLN A 370 -7.89 6.16 -17.76
N CYS A 371 -7.63 7.20 -18.56
CA CYS A 371 -8.37 7.51 -19.79
C CYS A 371 -7.52 7.43 -21.07
N SER A 372 -6.39 6.75 -21.01
CA SER A 372 -5.47 6.59 -22.14
C SER A 372 -5.15 5.11 -22.35
N PRO A 373 -4.74 4.70 -23.56
CA PRO A 373 -4.25 3.35 -23.77
C PRO A 373 -3.00 3.10 -22.90
N ASN A 374 -2.90 1.90 -22.32
CA ASN A 374 -1.77 1.48 -21.48
C ASN A 374 -1.00 0.34 -22.17
N PHE A 375 -0.62 0.52 -23.43
CA PHE A 375 0.05 -0.53 -24.22
C PHE A 375 1.45 -0.89 -23.70
N ASP A 376 2.02 -0.05 -22.85
CA ASP A 376 3.35 -0.16 -22.25
C ASP A 376 3.37 -1.04 -20.99
N VAL A 377 2.45 -0.81 -20.06
CA VAL A 377 2.46 -1.46 -18.73
C VAL A 377 1.15 -2.16 -18.41
N GLY A 378 0.21 -2.17 -19.36
CA GLY A 378 -1.13 -2.69 -19.18
C GLY A 378 -1.99 -1.86 -18.25
N SER A 379 -3.22 -2.32 -18.08
CA SER A 379 -4.22 -1.69 -17.22
C SER A 379 -4.51 -2.56 -16.02
N GLN A 380 -4.55 -1.92 -14.85
CA GLN A 380 -5.15 -2.48 -13.65
C GLN A 380 -6.56 -1.91 -13.50
N TYR A 381 -7.47 -2.78 -13.08
CA TYR A 381 -8.88 -2.51 -12.94
C TYR A 381 -9.32 -2.81 -11.50
N SER A 382 -10.30 -2.06 -11.04
CA SER A 382 -10.99 -2.29 -9.78
C SER A 382 -12.46 -2.48 -10.08
N PHE A 383 -13.06 -3.52 -9.51
CA PHE A 383 -14.46 -3.92 -9.75
C PHE A 383 -15.30 -3.82 -8.47
N PRO A 384 -15.72 -2.60 -8.07
CA PRO A 384 -16.58 -2.43 -6.90
C PRO A 384 -17.95 -3.08 -7.09
N SER A 385 -18.49 -3.66 -6.03
CA SER A 385 -19.82 -4.25 -5.97
C SER A 385 -20.92 -3.23 -6.30
N GLU A 386 -20.74 -1.98 -5.90
CA GLU A 386 -21.64 -0.86 -6.10
C GLU A 386 -21.76 -0.46 -7.58
N ALA A 387 -20.82 -0.89 -8.42
CA ALA A 387 -20.82 -0.68 -9.85
C ALA A 387 -21.34 -1.89 -10.64
N LYS A 388 -21.70 -3.00 -9.97
CA LYS A 388 -22.10 -4.25 -10.63
C LYS A 388 -23.53 -4.14 -11.16
N CYS A 389 -23.71 -4.53 -12.42
CA CYS A 389 -25.00 -4.61 -13.07
C CYS A 389 -25.77 -5.85 -12.61
N PRO A 390 -27.10 -5.78 -12.49
CA PRO A 390 -27.94 -6.96 -12.34
C PRO A 390 -27.74 -7.95 -13.50
N PRO A 391 -28.02 -9.24 -13.29
CA PRO A 391 -27.96 -10.24 -14.37
C PRO A 391 -28.79 -9.82 -15.59
N GLY A 392 -28.19 -9.91 -16.78
CA GLY A 392 -28.83 -9.54 -18.05
C GLY A 392 -28.85 -8.04 -18.38
N VAL A 393 -28.39 -7.18 -17.48
CA VAL A 393 -28.31 -5.73 -17.71
C VAL A 393 -26.94 -5.35 -18.28
N ASN A 394 -26.94 -4.61 -19.38
CA ASN A 394 -25.70 -4.11 -19.98
C ASN A 394 -25.12 -2.95 -19.15
N PRO A 395 -23.78 -2.88 -18.99
CA PRO A 395 -23.12 -1.73 -18.37
C PRO A 395 -23.44 -0.41 -19.06
N GLY A 396 -23.59 0.66 -18.26
CA GLY A 396 -23.79 2.01 -18.79
C GLY A 396 -24.57 2.92 -17.84
N ASP A 397 -24.50 4.23 -18.13
CA ASP A 397 -25.13 5.28 -17.33
C ASP A 397 -26.65 5.12 -17.23
N ALA A 398 -27.28 4.61 -18.30
CA ALA A 398 -28.73 4.37 -18.36
C ALA A 398 -29.23 3.42 -17.26
N HIS A 399 -28.36 2.55 -16.74
CA HIS A 399 -28.70 1.57 -15.72
C HIS A 399 -28.00 1.82 -14.38
N GLY A 400 -27.21 2.89 -14.27
CA GLY A 400 -26.48 3.23 -13.04
C GLY A 400 -25.42 2.21 -12.61
N CYS A 401 -24.95 1.35 -13.52
CA CYS A 401 -23.95 0.32 -13.27
C CYS A 401 -22.85 0.35 -14.34
N ALA A 402 -21.67 -0.17 -14.05
CA ALA A 402 -20.49 -0.05 -14.89
C ALA A 402 -19.85 -1.38 -15.31
N TRP A 403 -20.24 -2.53 -14.74
CA TRP A 403 -19.75 -3.84 -15.18
C TRP A 403 -20.72 -4.97 -14.88
N GLY A 404 -20.66 -6.05 -15.66
CA GLY A 404 -21.51 -7.23 -15.46
C GLY A 404 -21.11 -8.37 -16.38
N GLY A 405 -21.84 -9.48 -16.31
CA GLY A 405 -21.60 -10.64 -17.17
C GLY A 405 -20.19 -11.24 -17.03
N ALA A 406 -19.57 -11.12 -15.85
CA ALA A 406 -18.26 -11.69 -15.58
C ALA A 406 -18.33 -13.22 -15.66
N VAL A 407 -17.56 -13.82 -16.56
CA VAL A 407 -17.48 -15.28 -16.74
C VAL A 407 -16.03 -15.75 -16.63
N PRO A 408 -15.73 -16.77 -15.80
CA PRO A 408 -14.41 -17.35 -15.76
C PRO A 408 -14.22 -18.19 -17.03
N VAL A 409 -13.17 -17.88 -17.79
CA VAL A 409 -12.84 -18.59 -19.03
C VAL A 409 -11.95 -19.79 -18.74
N ARG A 410 -10.90 -19.58 -17.94
CA ARG A 410 -9.94 -20.63 -17.60
C ARG A 410 -9.28 -20.33 -16.25
N THR A 411 -9.08 -21.38 -15.47
CA THR A 411 -8.35 -21.34 -14.20
C THR A 411 -7.19 -22.31 -14.26
N VAL A 412 -5.99 -21.85 -13.87
CA VAL A 412 -4.78 -22.67 -13.80
C VAL A 412 -4.11 -22.50 -12.44
N GLN A 413 -3.32 -23.50 -12.03
CA GLN A 413 -2.43 -23.31 -10.88
C GLN A 413 -1.37 -22.29 -11.22
N SER A 414 -1.10 -21.37 -10.29
CA SER A 414 -0.08 -20.33 -10.46
C SER A 414 1.30 -20.94 -10.69
N SER A 415 1.64 -22.07 -10.05
CA SER A 415 2.92 -22.77 -10.23
C SER A 415 3.18 -23.15 -11.68
N CYS A 416 2.13 -23.49 -12.44
CA CYS A 416 2.26 -23.81 -13.86
C CYS A 416 2.81 -22.62 -14.67
N ILE A 417 2.41 -21.39 -14.32
CA ILE A 417 2.88 -20.19 -15.02
C ILE A 417 4.18 -19.67 -14.40
N MET A 418 4.23 -19.59 -13.07
CA MET A 418 5.33 -18.98 -12.34
C MET A 418 6.60 -19.83 -12.33
N GLU A 419 6.46 -21.15 -12.12
CA GLU A 419 7.57 -22.09 -11.97
C GLU A 419 7.78 -22.89 -13.27
N ASP A 420 6.76 -23.61 -13.77
CA ASP A 420 6.95 -24.53 -14.91
C ASP A 420 7.22 -23.81 -16.25
N ARG A 421 6.64 -22.61 -16.43
CA ARG A 421 6.87 -21.75 -17.61
C ARG A 421 7.94 -20.69 -17.37
N GLY A 422 8.48 -20.58 -16.15
CA GLY A 422 9.56 -19.66 -15.81
C GLY A 422 9.20 -18.17 -15.92
N LEU A 423 7.94 -17.79 -15.64
CA LEU A 423 7.50 -16.40 -15.76
C LEU A 423 8.33 -15.45 -14.89
N LEU A 424 8.71 -15.86 -13.67
CA LEU A 424 9.46 -15.00 -12.77
C LEU A 424 10.90 -14.75 -13.25
N GLU A 425 11.51 -15.73 -13.90
CA GLU A 425 12.80 -15.61 -14.58
C GLU A 425 12.70 -14.63 -15.76
N MET A 426 11.63 -14.73 -16.56
CA MET A 426 11.39 -13.81 -17.67
C MET A 426 11.19 -12.38 -17.19
N CYS A 427 10.37 -12.17 -16.15
CA CYS A 427 10.19 -10.86 -15.50
C CYS A 427 11.53 -10.20 -15.16
N LYS A 428 12.46 -10.95 -14.53
CA LYS A 428 13.78 -10.42 -14.15
C LYS A 428 14.60 -9.99 -15.37
N SER A 429 14.48 -10.70 -16.49
CA SER A 429 15.22 -10.40 -17.73
C SER A 429 14.69 -9.17 -18.47
N GLU A 430 13.47 -8.71 -18.15
CA GLU A 430 12.81 -7.58 -18.81
C GLU A 430 12.68 -6.33 -17.93
N ILE A 431 13.23 -6.34 -16.72
CA ILE A 431 13.27 -5.15 -15.85
C ILE A 431 13.93 -3.99 -16.62
N GLY A 432 13.26 -2.83 -16.62
CA GLY A 432 13.66 -1.63 -17.34
C GLY A 432 13.22 -1.56 -18.80
N HIS A 433 12.53 -2.60 -19.30
CA HIS A 433 12.19 -2.79 -20.71
C HIS A 433 10.71 -3.10 -20.93
N ALA A 434 9.80 -2.34 -20.33
CA ALA A 434 8.37 -2.47 -20.61
C ALA A 434 8.05 -2.12 -22.09
N PRO A 435 7.07 -2.78 -22.71
CA PRO A 435 6.26 -3.88 -22.16
C PRO A 435 7.05 -5.17 -21.97
N PHE A 436 6.70 -5.95 -20.93
CA PHE A 436 7.30 -7.26 -20.63
C PHE A 436 6.82 -8.33 -21.62
N LEU A 437 7.17 -8.16 -22.89
CA LEU A 437 6.62 -8.95 -24.00
C LEU A 437 7.07 -10.41 -23.97
N LYS A 438 8.27 -10.72 -23.46
CA LYS A 438 8.71 -12.12 -23.30
C LYS A 438 7.94 -12.80 -22.19
N ALA A 439 7.66 -12.10 -21.09
CA ALA A 439 6.86 -12.59 -19.98
C ALA A 439 5.37 -12.82 -20.37
N VAL A 440 4.87 -12.11 -21.39
CA VAL A 440 3.51 -12.31 -21.93
C VAL A 440 3.36 -13.61 -22.72
N GLN A 441 4.42 -14.06 -23.41
CA GLN A 441 4.42 -15.25 -24.27
C GLN A 441 4.45 -16.54 -23.44
#